data_AF-U7PHF9-F1
#
_entry.id   AF-U7PHF9-F1
#
_cell.length_a   1.000
_cell.length_b   1.000
_cell.length_c   1.000
_cell.angle_alpha   90.00
_cell.angle_beta   90.00
_cell.angle_gamma   90.00
#
_symmetry.space_group_name_H-M   'P 1'
#
loop_
_entity.id
_entity.type
_entity.pdbx_description
1 polymer ?
#
loop_
_entity_poly.entity_id
_entity_poly.type
_entity_poly.pdbx_seq_one_letter_code
_entity_poly.pdbx_strand_id
1 'polypeptide(L)'
;MAPKESGSVIQEAEKAVEAVKSSSLTEKLDAWGSSSIPSMGLATLIIALHARPLQPFPLMFAPALMFSSYVNVAGYAIDAAGMAAAWSGMYVLLSLRGRRSSGSGFLSRAWTPASLRTSTRRTNTPARRAVSAVAMGLGAVNCVAGGVKYGITGDRVKEAQARVERNRWGN
;
A
#
# COMPACT_ATOMS: atom_id res chain seq x y z
N MET A 1 4.42 -55.57 -2.13
CA MET A 1 4.12 -54.46 -3.06
C MET A 1 3.36 -53.41 -2.26
N ALA A 2 4.08 -52.49 -1.61
CA ALA A 2 3.56 -51.50 -0.65
C ALA A 2 4.58 -50.34 -0.57
N PRO A 3 4.26 -49.12 -0.13
CA PRO A 3 3.08 -48.29 -0.35
C PRO A 3 3.53 -46.95 -0.97
N LYS A 4 3.80 -46.90 -2.29
CA LYS A 4 4.17 -45.62 -2.94
C LYS A 4 2.97 -44.66 -3.10
N GLU A 5 1.75 -45.18 -3.07
CA GLU A 5 0.54 -44.38 -3.31
C GLU A 5 0.18 -43.43 -2.16
N SER A 6 0.50 -43.75 -0.89
CA SER A 6 0.11 -42.84 0.20
C SER A 6 0.90 -41.53 0.15
N GLY A 7 2.18 -41.57 -0.23
CA GLY A 7 3.00 -40.38 -0.39
C GLY A 7 2.47 -39.43 -1.47
N SER A 8 1.99 -39.96 -2.60
CA SER A 8 1.38 -39.13 -3.65
C SER A 8 0.05 -38.53 -3.23
N VAL A 9 -0.77 -39.25 -2.46
CA VAL A 9 -2.05 -38.71 -1.95
C VAL A 9 -1.81 -37.59 -0.94
N ILE A 10 -0.81 -37.74 -0.05
CA ILE A 10 -0.44 -36.67 0.88
C ILE A 10 0.11 -35.46 0.13
N GLN A 11 0.96 -35.65 -0.89
CA GLN A 11 1.46 -34.55 -1.72
C GLN A 11 0.34 -33.84 -2.49
N GLU A 12 -0.65 -34.57 -2.99
CA GLU A 12 -1.81 -33.98 -3.66
C GLU A 12 -2.70 -33.22 -2.68
N ALA A 13 -2.90 -33.75 -1.47
CA ALA A 13 -3.62 -33.07 -0.40
C ALA A 13 -2.89 -31.80 0.07
N GLU A 14 -1.57 -31.85 0.26
CA GLU A 14 -0.75 -30.68 0.59
C GLU A 14 -0.77 -29.64 -0.53
N LYS A 15 -0.67 -30.07 -1.80
CA LYS A 15 -0.81 -29.17 -2.95
C LYS A 15 -2.20 -28.54 -3.03
N ALA A 16 -3.26 -29.30 -2.79
CA ALA A 16 -4.62 -28.77 -2.76
C ALA A 16 -4.80 -27.77 -1.61
N VAL A 17 -4.25 -28.04 -0.42
CA VAL A 17 -4.27 -27.13 0.72
C VAL A 17 -3.47 -25.85 0.43
N GLU A 18 -2.28 -25.96 -0.17
CA GLU A 18 -1.47 -24.80 -0.58
C GLU A 18 -2.12 -24.00 -1.72
N ALA A 19 -2.80 -24.67 -2.65
CA ALA A 19 -3.60 -24.03 -3.68
C ALA A 19 -4.76 -23.22 -3.06
N VAL A 20 -5.51 -23.82 -2.13
CA VAL A 20 -6.60 -23.13 -1.41
C VAL A 20 -6.07 -21.94 -0.61
N LYS A 21 -4.93 -22.10 0.10
CA LYS A 21 -4.29 -21.00 0.82
C LYS A 21 -3.85 -19.89 -0.12
N SER A 22 -3.18 -20.21 -1.23
CA SER A 22 -2.69 -19.20 -2.18
C SER A 22 -3.84 -18.42 -2.83
N SER A 23 -4.93 -19.09 -3.24
CA SER A 23 -6.16 -18.42 -3.70
C SER A 23 -6.71 -17.48 -2.63
N SER A 24 -6.82 -17.93 -1.38
CA SER A 24 -7.31 -17.10 -0.28
C SER A 24 -6.42 -15.88 -0.01
N LEU A 25 -5.11 -16.00 -0.20
CA LEU A 25 -4.16 -14.88 -0.06
C LEU A 25 -4.33 -13.88 -1.21
N THR A 26 -4.51 -14.36 -2.44
CA THR A 26 -4.78 -13.48 -3.58
C THR A 26 -6.11 -12.76 -3.45
N GLU A 27 -7.16 -13.41 -2.95
CA GLU A 27 -8.45 -12.77 -2.66
C GLU A 27 -8.34 -11.71 -1.57
N LYS A 28 -7.58 -11.98 -0.51
CA LYS A 28 -7.30 -10.98 0.54
C LYS A 28 -6.52 -9.78 0.00
N LEU A 29 -5.53 -10.02 -0.86
CA LEU A 29 -4.79 -8.94 -1.51
C LEU A 29 -5.67 -8.15 -2.46
N ASP A 30 -6.56 -8.81 -3.20
CA ASP A 30 -7.53 -8.17 -4.08
C ASP A 30 -8.54 -7.31 -3.31
N ALA A 31 -9.07 -7.84 -2.21
CA ALA A 31 -9.94 -7.13 -1.28
C ALA A 31 -9.23 -5.95 -0.62
N TRP A 32 -7.94 -6.10 -0.29
CA TRP A 32 -7.13 -5.01 0.26
C TRP A 32 -6.88 -3.91 -0.77
N GLY A 33 -6.49 -4.28 -1.99
CA GLY A 33 -6.19 -3.34 -3.07
C GLY A 33 -7.43 -2.58 -3.57
N SER A 34 -8.60 -3.22 -3.50
CA SER A 34 -9.89 -2.61 -3.87
C SER A 34 -10.54 -1.81 -2.74
N SER A 35 -9.97 -1.78 -1.53
CA SER A 35 -10.50 -1.01 -0.41
C SER A 35 -9.97 0.42 -0.38
N SER A 36 -10.80 1.35 0.08
CA SER A 36 -10.44 2.76 0.31
C SER A 36 -9.78 3.01 1.67
N ILE A 37 -9.86 2.03 2.59
CA ILE A 37 -9.34 2.12 3.96
C ILE A 37 -7.80 2.17 4.01
N PRO A 38 -7.05 1.36 3.25
CA PRO A 38 -5.59 1.37 3.35
C PRO A 38 -4.95 2.68 2.89
N SER A 39 -5.51 3.34 1.86
CA SER A 39 -5.03 4.64 1.40
C SER A 39 -5.34 5.75 2.41
N MET A 40 -6.52 5.75 3.01
CA MET A 40 -6.90 6.70 4.07
C MET A 40 -6.08 6.50 5.35
N GLY A 41 -5.86 5.24 5.76
CA GLY A 41 -5.04 4.90 6.91
C GLY A 41 -3.59 5.37 6.73
N LEU A 42 -3.01 5.15 5.55
CA LEU A 42 -1.67 5.62 5.22
C LEU A 42 -1.61 7.17 5.22
N ALA A 43 -2.60 7.85 4.61
CA ALA A 43 -2.68 9.31 4.63
C ALA A 43 -2.67 9.86 6.06
N THR A 44 -3.44 9.24 6.96
CA THR A 44 -3.53 9.61 8.37
C THR A 44 -2.18 9.43 9.08
N LEU A 45 -1.49 8.31 8.85
CA LEU A 45 -0.16 8.05 9.43
C LEU A 45 0.90 9.03 8.90
N ILE A 46 0.85 9.39 7.61
CA ILE A 46 1.75 10.38 7.02
C ILE A 46 1.53 11.74 7.68
N ILE A 47 0.29 12.19 7.82
CA ILE A 47 -0.01 13.47 8.50
C ILE A 47 0.48 13.39 9.95
N ALA A 48 0.18 12.32 10.69
CA ALA A 48 0.61 12.16 12.08
C ALA A 48 2.14 12.22 12.24
N LEU A 49 2.88 11.69 11.26
CA LEU A 49 4.34 11.66 11.31
C LEU A 49 4.99 12.98 10.90
N HIS A 50 4.40 13.69 9.92
CA HIS A 50 5.03 14.84 9.24
C HIS A 50 4.33 16.19 9.48
N ALA A 51 3.22 16.23 10.22
CA ALA A 51 2.62 17.49 10.67
C ALA A 51 3.48 18.19 11.74
N ARG A 52 4.33 17.44 12.46
CA ARG A 52 5.20 18.00 13.51
C ARG A 52 6.56 17.28 13.55
N PRO A 53 7.67 17.88 13.09
CA PRO A 53 7.77 19.19 12.45
C PRO A 53 7.13 19.17 11.05
N LEU A 54 6.56 20.29 10.61
CA LEU A 54 5.97 20.44 9.28
C LEU A 54 7.02 20.16 8.20
N GLN A 55 6.85 19.04 7.50
CA GLN A 55 7.67 18.69 6.33
C GLN A 55 6.76 18.74 5.10
N PRO A 56 6.82 19.82 4.30
CA PRO A 56 5.85 20.05 3.23
C PRO A 56 5.86 18.94 2.19
N PHE A 57 7.04 18.35 1.91
CA PHE A 57 7.17 17.37 0.85
C PHE A 57 6.49 16.02 1.16
N PRO A 58 6.77 15.33 2.28
CA PRO A 58 6.01 14.14 2.67
C PRO A 58 4.50 14.41 2.87
N LEU A 59 4.13 15.62 3.26
CA LEU A 59 2.71 15.96 3.41
C LEU A 59 1.95 15.98 2.08
N MET A 60 2.61 16.10 0.93
CA MET A 60 1.97 16.01 -0.39
C MET A 60 1.37 14.63 -0.68
N PHE A 61 1.91 13.57 -0.07
CA PHE A 61 1.36 12.22 -0.23
C PHE A 61 -0.03 12.10 0.40
N ALA A 62 -0.34 12.87 1.45
CA ALA A 62 -1.61 12.74 2.15
C ALA A 62 -2.82 13.20 1.31
N PRO A 63 -2.81 14.39 0.67
CA PRO A 63 -3.85 14.77 -0.30
C PRO A 63 -3.96 13.77 -1.47
N ALA A 64 -2.82 13.30 -2.00
CA ALA A 64 -2.81 12.34 -3.10
C ALA A 64 -3.46 10.99 -2.71
N LEU A 65 -3.19 10.50 -1.50
CA LEU A 65 -3.79 9.26 -0.98
C LEU A 65 -5.26 9.44 -0.58
N MET A 66 -5.64 10.61 -0.03
CA MET A 66 -7.06 10.93 0.17
C MET A 66 -7.82 10.94 -1.15
N PHE A 67 -7.22 11.50 -2.20
CA PHE A 67 -7.83 11.49 -3.53
C PHE A 67 -8.00 10.07 -4.07
N SER A 68 -6.98 9.22 -3.92
CA SER A 68 -7.10 7.78 -4.24
C SER A 68 -8.25 7.11 -3.48
N SER A 69 -8.39 7.37 -2.18
CA SER A 69 -9.51 6.88 -1.36
C SER A 69 -10.88 7.36 -1.88
N TYR A 70 -10.98 8.64 -2.26
CA TYR A 70 -12.18 9.20 -2.85
C TYR A 70 -12.54 8.55 -4.20
N VAL A 71 -11.57 8.39 -5.11
CA VAL A 71 -11.75 7.76 -6.42
C VAL A 71 -12.22 6.31 -6.27
N ASN A 72 -11.72 5.60 -5.26
CA ASN A 72 -12.18 4.26 -4.93
C ASN A 72 -13.68 4.25 -4.58
N VAL A 73 -14.09 5.15 -3.67
CA VAL A 73 -15.50 5.30 -3.27
C VAL A 73 -16.37 5.82 -4.42
N ALA A 74 -15.82 6.59 -5.36
CA ALA A 74 -16.50 7.03 -6.57
C ALA A 74 -16.83 5.86 -7.53
N GLY A 75 -16.25 4.68 -7.30
CA GLY A 75 -16.47 3.48 -8.11
C GLY A 75 -15.37 3.17 -9.12
N TYR A 76 -14.22 3.82 -9.01
CA TYR A 76 -13.02 3.57 -9.80
C TYR A 76 -11.96 2.90 -8.91
N ALA A 77 -12.28 1.70 -8.41
CA ALA A 77 -11.44 0.96 -7.49
C ALA A 77 -10.11 0.54 -8.15
N ILE A 78 -10.13 0.19 -9.44
CA ILE A 78 -8.92 -0.21 -10.18
C ILE A 78 -7.95 0.97 -10.30
N ASP A 79 -8.42 2.13 -10.75
CA ASP A 79 -7.56 3.31 -10.92
C ASP A 79 -7.10 3.86 -9.57
N ALA A 80 -7.98 3.83 -8.57
CA ALA A 80 -7.60 4.16 -7.19
C ALA A 80 -6.51 3.24 -6.65
N ALA A 81 -6.59 1.93 -6.93
CA ALA A 81 -5.58 0.95 -6.53
C ALA A 81 -4.23 1.23 -7.20
N GLY A 82 -4.24 1.60 -8.48
CA GLY A 82 -3.03 2.04 -9.21
C GLY A 82 -2.41 3.29 -8.60
N MET A 83 -3.22 4.31 -8.30
CA MET A 83 -2.74 5.52 -7.62
C MET A 83 -2.20 5.22 -6.22
N ALA A 84 -2.90 4.39 -5.45
CA ALA A 84 -2.46 3.96 -4.13
C ALA A 84 -1.12 3.22 -4.22
N ALA A 85 -0.95 2.35 -5.21
CA ALA A 85 0.29 1.61 -5.40
C ALA A 85 1.46 2.54 -5.73
N ALA A 86 1.25 3.46 -6.68
CA ALA A 86 2.27 4.43 -7.09
C ALA A 86 2.69 5.34 -5.92
N TRP A 87 1.73 5.95 -5.21
CA TRP A 87 2.03 6.88 -4.12
C TRP A 87 2.56 6.18 -2.87
N SER A 88 2.02 5.02 -2.51
CA SER A 88 2.52 4.23 -1.37
C SER A 88 3.90 3.67 -1.65
N GLY A 89 4.13 3.15 -2.86
CA GLY A 89 5.43 2.69 -3.31
C GLY A 89 6.46 3.81 -3.34
N MET A 90 6.09 4.98 -3.86
CA MET A 90 6.94 6.18 -3.84
C MET A 90 7.31 6.57 -2.41
N TYR A 91 6.34 6.62 -1.49
CA TYR A 91 6.62 6.90 -0.08
C TYR A 91 7.61 5.91 0.54
N VAL A 92 7.43 4.61 0.28
CA VAL A 92 8.34 3.55 0.78
C VAL A 92 9.73 3.67 0.15
N LEU A 93 9.84 3.83 -1.17
CA LEU A 93 11.12 3.99 -1.87
C LEU A 93 11.91 5.17 -1.32
N LEU A 94 11.24 6.29 -1.05
CA LEU A 94 11.88 7.48 -0.49
C LEU A 94 12.30 7.30 0.96
N SER A 95 11.49 6.61 1.76
CA SER A 95 11.83 6.29 3.14
C SER A 95 13.05 5.36 3.24
N LEU A 96 13.21 4.42 2.29
CA LEU A 96 14.36 3.53 2.19
C LEU A 96 15.60 4.24 1.61
N ARG A 97 15.41 5.18 0.68
CA ARG A 97 16.52 5.96 0.07
C ARG A 97 17.29 6.78 1.10
N GLY A 98 16.64 7.16 2.21
CA GLY A 98 17.19 8.06 3.24
C GLY A 98 18.53 7.63 3.87
N ARG A 99 18.93 6.35 3.78
CA ARG A 99 20.24 5.90 4.28
C ARG A 99 21.42 6.17 3.35
N ARG A 100 21.20 6.36 2.04
CA ARG A 100 22.30 6.56 1.06
C ARG A 100 22.51 8.02 0.65
N SER A 101 21.58 8.92 0.96
CA SER A 101 21.69 10.32 0.54
C SER A 101 22.58 11.11 1.48
N SER A 102 23.90 10.89 1.39
CA SER A 102 24.94 11.78 1.92
C SER A 102 25.13 13.04 1.05
N GLY A 103 24.26 13.29 0.08
CA GLY A 103 24.36 14.44 -0.82
C GLY A 103 23.96 15.74 -0.12
N SER A 104 24.81 16.77 -0.22
CA SER A 104 24.64 18.12 0.33
C SER A 104 23.61 18.99 -0.43
N GLY A 105 22.60 18.38 -1.06
CA GLY A 105 21.62 19.09 -1.91
C GLY A 105 20.42 19.65 -1.15
N PHE A 106 19.79 20.71 -1.66
CA PHE A 106 18.51 21.21 -1.14
C PHE A 106 17.40 20.15 -1.26
N LEU A 107 17.37 19.39 -2.37
CA LEU A 107 16.38 18.33 -2.57
C LEU A 107 16.59 17.16 -1.60
N SER A 108 17.84 16.73 -1.35
CA SER A 108 18.09 15.72 -0.32
C SER A 108 17.69 16.25 1.07
N ARG A 109 17.93 17.54 1.34
CA ARG A 109 17.55 18.26 2.56
C ARG A 109 16.07 18.72 2.62
N ALA A 110 15.26 18.55 1.60
CA ALA A 110 13.80 18.71 1.73
C ALA A 110 13.14 17.35 2.01
N TRP A 111 13.77 16.26 1.54
CA TRP A 111 13.16 14.93 1.52
C TRP A 111 13.68 13.97 2.58
N THR A 112 14.84 14.20 3.20
CA THR A 112 15.29 13.30 4.28
C THR A 112 14.32 13.41 5.45
N PRO A 113 13.70 12.33 5.91
CA PRO A 113 12.93 12.37 7.14
C PRO A 113 13.85 12.85 8.26
N ALA A 114 13.40 13.83 9.05
CA ALA A 114 14.18 14.37 10.17
C ALA A 114 14.58 13.30 11.21
N SER A 115 13.97 12.10 11.19
CA SER A 115 14.45 10.97 12.00
C SER A 115 15.88 10.56 11.65
N LEU A 116 16.29 10.67 10.38
CA LEU A 116 17.66 10.39 9.93
C LEU A 116 18.54 11.65 9.88
N ARG A 117 17.94 12.82 9.61
CA ARG A 117 18.71 14.06 9.42
C ARG A 117 19.24 14.67 10.71
N THR A 118 18.53 14.46 11.81
CA THR A 118 18.91 15.04 13.10
C THR A 118 19.04 13.95 14.14
N SER A 119 20.28 13.70 14.55
CA SER A 119 20.65 13.05 15.81
C SER A 119 20.08 13.78 17.04
N THR A 120 19.46 14.95 16.86
CA THR A 120 18.80 15.68 17.92
C THR A 120 17.57 14.91 18.41
N ARG A 121 17.67 14.36 19.63
CA ARG A 121 16.71 13.59 20.46
C ARG A 121 15.19 13.86 20.33
N ARG A 122 14.73 14.87 19.60
CA ARG A 122 13.33 15.30 19.49
C ARG A 122 12.51 14.51 18.46
N THR A 123 13.13 13.94 17.41
CA THR A 123 12.40 13.19 16.35
C THR A 123 12.43 11.67 16.54
N ASN A 124 13.38 11.15 17.32
CA ASN A 124 13.63 9.72 17.52
C ASN A 124 12.91 9.11 18.73
N THR A 125 11.68 9.55 19.02
CA THR A 125 10.86 8.84 20.03
C THR A 125 10.53 7.43 19.49
N PRO A 126 10.56 6.38 20.33
CA PRO A 126 10.22 5.02 19.90
C PRO A 126 8.82 4.94 19.30
N ALA A 127 7.87 5.73 19.80
CA ALA A 127 6.52 5.86 19.24
C ALA A 127 6.53 6.31 17.77
N ARG A 128 7.27 7.38 17.43
CA ARG A 128 7.41 7.83 16.02
C ARG A 128 8.09 6.79 15.15
N ARG A 129 9.11 6.10 15.66
CA ARG A 129 9.79 5.01 14.91
C ARG A 129 8.83 3.86 14.63
N ALA A 130 7.99 3.50 15.60
CA ALA A 130 6.92 2.53 15.42
C ALA A 130 5.92 3.01 14.37
N VAL A 131 5.44 4.25 14.44
CA VAL A 131 4.52 4.83 13.45
C VAL A 131 5.15 4.86 12.05
N SER A 132 6.42 5.24 11.93
CA SER A 132 7.16 5.20 10.67
C SER A 132 7.26 3.79 10.11
N ALA A 133 7.59 2.81 10.95
CA ALA A 133 7.66 1.41 10.54
C ALA A 133 6.30 0.88 10.09
N VAL A 134 5.22 1.21 10.82
CA VAL A 134 3.84 0.86 10.44
C VAL A 134 3.45 1.53 9.13
N ALA A 135 3.78 2.82 8.94
CA ALA A 135 3.49 3.54 7.70
C ALA A 135 4.27 2.96 6.51
N MET A 136 5.53 2.59 6.69
CA MET A 136 6.33 1.92 5.66
C MET A 136 5.80 0.53 5.34
N GLY A 137 5.42 -0.24 6.37
CA GLY A 137 4.82 -1.58 6.21
C GLY A 137 3.49 -1.51 5.47
N LEU A 138 2.59 -0.64 5.92
CA LEU A 138 1.30 -0.39 5.25
C LEU A 138 1.50 0.11 3.82
N GLY A 139 2.46 1.01 3.59
CA GLY A 139 2.78 1.50 2.26
C GLY A 139 3.31 0.41 1.32
N ALA A 140 4.10 -0.53 1.84
CA ALA A 140 4.61 -1.65 1.06
C ALA A 140 3.48 -2.62 0.70
N VAL A 141 2.60 -2.93 1.66
CA VAL A 141 1.41 -3.77 1.41
C VAL A 141 0.49 -3.11 0.39
N ASN A 142 0.23 -1.80 0.51
CA ASN A 142 -0.59 -1.05 -0.46
C ASN A 142 0.04 -1.03 -1.85
N CYS A 143 1.37 -0.90 -1.93
CA CYS A 143 2.10 -0.98 -3.19
C CYS A 143 1.90 -2.34 -3.89
N VAL A 144 2.03 -3.43 -3.14
CA VAL A 144 1.86 -4.79 -3.68
C VAL A 144 0.40 -5.05 -4.03
N ALA A 145 -0.53 -4.84 -3.10
CA ALA A 145 -1.95 -5.10 -3.30
C ALA A 145 -2.55 -4.24 -4.42
N GLY A 146 -2.23 -2.95 -4.43
CA GLY A 146 -2.68 -2.04 -5.49
C GLY A 146 -2.04 -2.36 -6.83
N GLY A 147 -0.76 -2.76 -6.85
CA GLY A 147 -0.07 -3.21 -8.06
C GLY A 147 -0.68 -4.48 -8.65
N VAL A 148 -1.04 -5.45 -7.82
CA VAL A 148 -1.75 -6.68 -8.23
C VAL A 148 -3.13 -6.34 -8.78
N LYS A 149 -3.90 -5.48 -8.09
CA LYS A 149 -5.24 -5.09 -8.55
C LYS A 149 -5.20 -4.33 -9.87
N TYR A 150 -4.29 -3.36 -10.00
CA TYR A 150 -4.19 -2.54 -11.21
C TYR A 150 -3.59 -3.31 -12.39
N GLY A 151 -2.59 -4.15 -12.15
CA GLY A 151 -1.82 -4.82 -13.19
C GLY A 151 -2.33 -6.20 -13.60
N ILE A 152 -2.87 -6.98 -12.66
CA ILE A 152 -3.19 -8.41 -12.88
C ILE A 152 -4.71 -8.65 -12.81
N THR A 153 -5.37 -8.21 -11.74
CA THR A 153 -6.76 -8.59 -11.45
C THR A 153 -7.80 -7.60 -11.99
N GLY A 154 -7.39 -6.41 -12.41
CA GLY A 154 -8.28 -5.29 -12.72
C GLY A 154 -9.01 -5.43 -14.05
N ASP A 155 -10.31 -5.74 -14.00
CA ASP A 155 -11.19 -5.71 -15.17
C ASP A 155 -12.02 -4.42 -15.21
N ARG A 156 -11.61 -3.48 -16.07
CA ARG A 156 -12.25 -2.17 -16.23
C ARG A 156 -13.64 -2.26 -16.87
N VAL A 157 -13.92 -3.32 -17.63
CA VAL A 157 -15.23 -3.51 -18.27
C VAL A 157 -16.26 -3.92 -17.23
N LYS A 158 -15.90 -4.89 -16.37
CA LYS A 158 -16.75 -5.27 -15.23
C LYS A 158 -16.99 -4.11 -14.27
N GLU A 159 -15.96 -3.31 -13.99
CA GLU A 159 -16.12 -2.12 -13.17
C GLU A 159 -17.07 -1.10 -13.82
N ALA A 160 -16.96 -0.88 -15.13
CA ALA A 160 -17.86 0.00 -15.87
C ALA A 160 -19.32 -0.46 -15.82
N GLN A 161 -19.56 -1.77 -16.01
CA GLN A 161 -20.89 -2.36 -15.87
C GLN A 161 -21.43 -2.19 -14.45
N ALA A 162 -20.61 -2.46 -13.43
CA ALA A 162 -20.99 -2.26 -12.03
C ALA A 162 -21.31 -0.79 -11.71
N ARG A 163 -20.72 0.19 -12.42
CA ARG A 163 -21.07 1.62 -12.27
C ARG A 163 -22.44 1.93 -12.88
N VAL A 164 -22.75 1.35 -14.03
CA VAL A 164 -24.06 1.49 -14.68
C VAL A 164 -25.14 0.83 -13.82
N GLU A 165 -24.91 -0.40 -13.36
CA GLU A 165 -25.85 -1.15 -12.51
C GLU A 165 -26.08 -0.47 -11.16
N ARG A 166 -25.03 0.09 -10.54
CA ARG A 166 -25.17 0.82 -9.27
C ARG A 166 -26.00 2.09 -9.42
N ASN A 167 -26.06 2.66 -10.62
CA ASN A 167 -26.79 3.89 -10.94
C ASN A 167 -26.67 4.96 -9.83
N ARG A 168 -25.44 5.24 -9.37
CA ARG A 168 -25.23 6.09 -8.19
C ARG A 168 -25.84 7.49 -8.35
N TRP A 169 -25.86 7.99 -9.58
CA TRP A 169 -26.27 9.36 -9.89
C TRP A 169 -27.67 9.44 -10.51
N GLY A 170 -28.37 8.32 -10.67
CA GLY A 170 -29.78 8.29 -11.07
C GLY A 170 -30.09 8.70 -12.51
N ASN A 171 -29.11 8.66 -13.42
CA ASN A 171 -29.23 9.14 -14.80
C ASN A 171 -29.19 8.00 -15.82
#